data_AF-A0A243PFR0-F1
#
_entry.id   AF-A0A243PFR0-F1
#
_cell.length_a   1.000
_cell.length_b   1.000
_cell.length_c   1.000
_cell.angle_alpha   90.00
_cell.angle_beta   90.00
_cell.angle_gamma   90.00
#
_symmetry.space_group_name_H-M   'P 1'
#
loop_
_entity.id
_entity.type
_entity.pdbx_description
1 polymer ?
#
loop_
_entity_poly.entity_id
_entity_poly.type
_entity_poly.pdbx_seq_one_letter_code
_entity_poly.pdbx_strand_id
1 'polypeptide(L)'
;MMETDLAEVALPTIISEITAIETDMRTNRPAYNRDTEKQARLRDLYDRRAAVQAPTVLDEDSQGMEALMPVLRSDFYKQCPDGDYALYAKYLRHCGDVMLPIPSGERRSFVARFEALPDGVVQAMMTELANTATVVHGRCTEKQVRDATRINGGSVIHEWGQEAPEKMARVRARLERMLMTMETDRDVSSFMDWLSGLSDGAARAVYRKLAQ
;
A
#
# COMPACT_ATOMS: atom_id res chain seq x y z
N MET A 1 30.21 -43.29 -0.72
CA MET A 1 29.45 -42.06 -1.01
C MET A 1 28.45 -41.91 0.11
N MET A 2 28.68 -40.96 1.01
CA MET A 2 27.72 -40.61 2.04
C MET A 2 26.75 -39.61 1.42
N GLU A 3 25.53 -40.07 1.13
CA GLU A 3 24.38 -39.18 0.98
C GLU A 3 24.15 -38.55 2.34
N THR A 4 24.61 -37.31 2.50
CA THR A 4 24.25 -36.50 3.66
C THR A 4 22.78 -36.18 3.52
N ASP A 5 21.99 -36.91 4.30
CA ASP A 5 20.58 -36.69 4.57
C ASP A 5 20.39 -35.23 5.01
N LEU A 6 20.06 -34.35 4.06
CA LEU A 6 19.68 -32.97 4.33
C LEU A 6 18.29 -33.02 4.94
N ALA A 7 18.25 -33.34 6.24
CA ALA A 7 17.06 -33.28 7.06
C ALA A 7 16.34 -31.96 6.78
N GLU A 8 15.13 -32.09 6.26
CA GLU A 8 14.18 -31.01 5.99
C GLU A 8 13.82 -30.34 7.32
N VAL A 9 14.66 -29.40 7.78
CA VAL A 9 14.40 -28.68 9.02
C VAL A 9 13.17 -27.82 8.79
N ALA A 10 12.09 -28.16 9.47
CA ALA A 10 10.80 -27.49 9.35
C ALA A 10 10.93 -25.99 9.65
N LEU A 11 10.26 -25.16 8.84
CA LEU A 11 10.23 -23.69 8.98
C LEU A 11 9.93 -23.18 10.41
N PRO A 12 9.02 -23.81 11.20
CA PRO A 12 8.80 -23.42 12.59
C PRO A 12 10.05 -23.50 13.46
N THR A 13 10.91 -24.51 13.22
CA THR A 13 12.18 -24.68 13.94
C THR A 13 13.15 -23.54 13.60
N ILE A 14 13.28 -23.20 12.31
CA ILE A 14 14.11 -22.08 11.84
C ILE A 14 13.66 -20.76 12.48
N ILE A 15 12.36 -20.47 12.47
CA ILE A 15 11.79 -19.24 13.05
C ILE A 15 12.03 -19.17 14.56
N SER A 16 11.84 -20.29 15.27
CA SER A 16 12.06 -20.35 16.72
C SER A 16 13.52 -20.06 17.09
N GLU A 17 14.48 -20.56 16.30
CA GLU A 17 15.90 -20.37 16.55
C GLU A 17 16.35 -18.94 16.25
N ILE A 18 15.86 -18.33 15.15
CA ILE A 18 16.08 -16.90 14.85
C ILE A 18 15.57 -16.04 16.02
N THR A 19 14.35 -16.31 16.49
CA THR A 19 13.73 -15.53 17.57
C THR A 19 14.53 -15.61 18.87
N ALA A 20 15.09 -16.79 19.19
CA ALA A 20 15.95 -16.98 20.35
C ALA A 20 17.23 -16.14 20.24
N ILE A 21 17.92 -16.21 19.10
CA ILE A 21 19.17 -15.45 18.86
C ILE A 21 18.91 -13.94 18.87
N GLU A 22 17.81 -13.47 18.30
CA GLU A 22 17.44 -12.05 18.32
C GLU A 22 17.06 -11.55 19.71
N THR A 23 16.51 -12.43 20.54
CA THR A 23 16.22 -12.13 21.94
C THR A 23 17.53 -12.00 22.74
N ASP A 24 18.50 -12.89 22.53
CA ASP A 24 19.86 -12.75 23.06
C ASP A 24 20.54 -11.46 22.60
N MET A 25 20.41 -11.10 21.31
CA MET A 25 20.97 -9.87 20.75
C MET A 25 20.38 -8.61 21.42
N ARG A 26 19.08 -8.63 21.73
CA ARG A 26 18.38 -7.51 22.40
C ARG A 26 18.74 -7.44 23.90
N THR A 27 18.87 -8.58 24.56
CA THR A 27 19.05 -8.64 26.02
C THR A 27 20.53 -8.53 26.44
N ASN A 28 21.47 -9.04 25.64
CA ASN A 28 22.90 -9.01 25.93
C ASN A 28 23.75 -8.81 24.67
N ARG A 29 23.58 -7.63 24.06
CA ARG A 29 24.27 -7.23 22.84
C ARG A 29 25.81 -7.37 22.92
N PRO A 30 26.49 -7.02 24.03
CA PRO A 30 27.94 -7.21 24.12
C PRO A 30 28.38 -8.67 24.05
N ALA A 31 27.63 -9.60 24.64
CA ALA A 31 27.92 -11.03 24.55
C ALA A 31 27.69 -11.56 23.13
N TYR A 32 26.57 -11.19 22.51
CA TYR A 32 26.26 -11.55 21.12
C TYR A 32 27.34 -11.06 20.13
N ASN A 33 27.82 -9.82 20.28
CA ASN A 33 28.83 -9.26 19.38
C ASN A 33 30.19 -9.99 19.45
N ARG A 34 30.48 -10.69 20.55
CA ARG A 34 31.70 -11.50 20.72
C ARG A 34 31.52 -12.94 20.25
N ASP A 35 30.28 -13.40 20.10
CA ASP A 35 29.93 -14.75 19.70
C ASP A 35 29.81 -14.85 18.16
N THR A 36 30.95 -15.07 17.52
CA THR A 36 31.04 -15.14 16.05
C THR A 36 30.31 -16.36 15.46
N GLU A 37 30.21 -17.46 16.22
CA GLU A 37 29.49 -18.66 15.81
C GLU A 37 27.98 -18.40 15.78
N LYS A 38 27.44 -17.74 16.81
CA LYS A 38 26.03 -17.36 16.86
C LYS A 38 25.66 -16.36 15.74
N GLN A 39 26.56 -15.45 15.38
CA GLN A 39 26.38 -14.56 14.23
C GLN A 39 26.37 -15.31 12.90
N ALA A 40 27.29 -16.27 12.72
CA ALA A 40 27.33 -17.11 11.52
C ALA A 40 26.07 -17.98 11.41
N ARG A 41 25.62 -18.53 12.54
CA ARG A 41 24.39 -19.32 12.62
C ARG A 41 23.15 -18.51 12.27
N LEU A 42 23.06 -17.26 12.74
CA LEU A 42 21.94 -16.39 12.39
C LEU A 42 21.89 -16.11 10.88
N ARG A 43 23.04 -15.90 10.22
CA ARG A 43 23.11 -15.72 8.76
C ARG A 43 22.65 -16.99 8.03
N ASP A 44 23.16 -18.16 8.43
CA ASP A 44 22.73 -19.46 7.88
C ASP A 44 21.21 -19.67 8.02
N LEU A 45 20.64 -19.37 9.19
CA LEU A 45 19.19 -19.48 9.39
C LEU A 45 18.39 -18.53 8.51
N TYR A 46 18.90 -17.32 8.26
CA TYR A 46 18.29 -16.39 7.32
C TYR A 46 18.34 -16.91 5.88
N ASP A 47 19.48 -17.45 5.44
CA ASP A 47 19.63 -18.02 4.10
C ASP A 47 18.72 -19.25 3.92
N ARG A 48 18.63 -20.12 4.92
CA ARG A 48 17.75 -21.30 4.91
C ARG A 48 16.28 -20.91 4.94
N ARG A 49 15.90 -19.91 5.74
CA ARG A 49 14.55 -19.34 5.72
C ARG A 49 14.23 -18.79 4.33
N ALA A 50 15.15 -18.05 3.72
CA ALA A 50 14.98 -17.51 2.37
C ALA A 50 14.87 -18.61 1.31
N ALA A 51 15.61 -19.72 1.45
CA ALA A 51 15.52 -20.88 0.57
C ALA A 51 14.18 -21.63 0.71
N VAL A 52 13.64 -21.75 1.93
CA VAL A 52 12.29 -22.32 2.16
C VAL A 52 11.19 -21.34 1.72
N GLN A 53 11.45 -20.03 1.80
CA GLN A 53 10.58 -18.97 1.28
C GLN A 53 10.81 -18.66 -0.21
N ALA A 54 11.73 -19.35 -0.89
CA ALA A 54 11.92 -19.20 -2.33
C ALA A 54 10.63 -19.62 -3.06
N PRO A 55 10.23 -18.90 -4.11
CA PRO A 55 8.83 -18.65 -4.39
C PRO A 55 8.14 -19.91 -4.90
N THR A 56 7.34 -20.51 -4.03
CA THR A 56 6.25 -21.39 -4.44
C THR A 56 5.19 -20.50 -5.06
N VAL A 57 5.39 -20.10 -6.32
CA VAL A 57 4.59 -19.08 -7.03
C VAL A 57 4.72 -17.72 -6.33
N LEU A 58 5.20 -16.71 -7.05
CA LEU A 58 5.03 -15.33 -6.59
C LEU A 58 3.54 -15.13 -6.39
N ASP A 59 3.12 -15.12 -5.12
CA ASP A 59 1.77 -14.76 -4.71
C ASP A 59 1.43 -13.47 -5.47
N GLU A 60 0.35 -13.48 -6.27
CA GLU A 60 -0.08 -12.30 -7.04
C GLU A 60 -0.23 -11.09 -6.10
N ASP A 61 -0.35 -11.36 -4.79
CA ASP A 61 -0.36 -10.39 -3.73
C ASP A 61 0.93 -9.56 -3.55
N SER A 62 2.11 -10.12 -3.82
CA SER A 62 3.40 -9.43 -3.66
C SER A 62 3.77 -8.53 -4.85
N GLN A 63 3.27 -8.82 -6.05
CA GLN A 63 3.58 -8.04 -7.26
C GLN A 63 2.96 -6.62 -7.24
N GLY A 64 1.85 -6.43 -6.54
CA GLY A 64 1.15 -5.13 -6.52
C GLY A 64 1.95 -4.02 -5.84
N MET A 65 2.67 -4.32 -4.76
CA MET A 65 3.52 -3.34 -4.06
C MET A 65 4.84 -3.10 -4.79
N GLU A 66 5.43 -4.13 -5.40
CA GLU A 66 6.64 -3.99 -6.22
C GLU A 66 6.40 -3.16 -7.49
N ALA A 67 5.17 -3.12 -8.03
CA ALA A 67 4.88 -2.35 -9.24
C ALA A 67 4.89 -0.82 -8.99
N LEU A 68 4.45 -0.34 -7.82
CA LEU A 68 4.47 1.10 -7.49
C LEU A 68 5.81 1.58 -6.93
N MET A 69 6.65 0.66 -6.44
CA MET A 69 7.92 0.98 -5.77
C MET A 69 8.96 1.66 -6.69
N PRO A 70 9.18 1.27 -7.96
CA PRO A 70 10.16 1.91 -8.84
C PRO A 70 9.79 3.35 -9.19
N VAL A 71 8.51 3.60 -9.49
CA VAL A 71 8.00 4.94 -9.85
C VAL A 71 8.09 5.88 -8.65
N LEU A 72 7.65 5.42 -7.47
CA LEU A 72 7.76 6.21 -6.25
C LEU A 72 9.21 6.40 -5.82
N ARG A 73 10.12 5.44 -6.03
CA ARG A 73 11.50 5.53 -5.52
C ARG A 73 12.39 6.41 -6.39
N SER A 74 12.36 6.25 -7.72
CA SER A 74 13.17 7.03 -8.66
C SER A 74 12.88 8.53 -8.57
N ASP A 75 11.60 8.89 -8.61
CA ASP A 75 11.21 10.30 -8.69
C ASP A 75 11.17 10.94 -7.30
N PHE A 76 10.90 10.18 -6.23
CA PHE A 76 11.08 10.68 -4.87
C PHE A 76 12.54 11.06 -4.57
N TYR A 77 13.53 10.25 -4.97
CA TYR A 77 14.94 10.61 -4.76
C TYR A 77 15.38 11.83 -5.60
N LYS A 78 14.77 12.06 -6.78
CA LYS A 78 15.01 13.27 -7.57
C LYS A 78 14.36 14.51 -6.94
N GLN A 79 13.16 14.36 -6.37
CA GLN A 79 12.37 15.46 -5.80
C GLN A 79 12.74 15.78 -4.34
N CYS A 80 13.32 14.83 -3.61
CA CYS A 80 13.72 14.96 -2.21
C CYS A 80 15.17 14.47 -2.02
N PRO A 81 16.17 15.17 -2.56
CA PRO A 81 17.59 14.78 -2.45
C PRO A 81 18.10 14.72 -1.00
N ASP A 82 17.49 15.49 -0.09
CA ASP A 82 17.81 15.50 1.34
C ASP A 82 17.11 14.39 2.14
N GLY A 83 16.24 13.60 1.49
CA GLY A 83 15.68 12.36 2.00
C GLY A 83 14.76 12.51 3.22
N ASP A 84 13.53 13.02 3.03
CA ASP A 84 12.47 12.84 4.04
C ASP A 84 11.91 11.41 3.98
N TYR A 85 12.68 10.47 4.51
CA TYR A 85 12.31 9.06 4.56
C TYR A 85 11.01 8.81 5.33
N ALA A 86 10.63 9.69 6.26
CA ALA A 86 9.38 9.58 6.99
C ALA A 86 8.18 9.89 6.09
N LEU A 87 8.29 10.92 5.26
CA LEU A 87 7.29 11.25 4.25
C LEU A 87 7.16 10.15 3.19
N TYR A 88 8.28 9.61 2.71
CA TYR A 88 8.28 8.47 1.78
C TYR A 88 7.59 7.24 2.37
N ALA A 89 7.94 6.86 3.60
CA ALA A 89 7.32 5.73 4.29
C ALA A 89 5.82 5.94 4.51
N LYS A 90 5.40 7.19 4.76
CA LYS A 90 3.98 7.55 4.86
C LYS A 90 3.25 7.38 3.53
N TYR A 91 3.85 7.83 2.43
CA TYR A 91 3.32 7.63 1.07
C TYR A 91 3.20 6.16 0.71
N LEU A 92 4.25 5.35 0.94
CA LEU A 92 4.19 3.92 0.71
C LEU A 92 3.07 3.23 1.51
N ARG A 93 2.87 3.65 2.77
CA ARG A 93 1.77 3.14 3.60
C ARG A 93 0.41 3.46 2.97
N HIS A 94 0.21 4.69 2.51
CA HIS A 94 -1.05 5.09 1.89
C HIS A 94 -1.30 4.40 0.54
N CYS A 95 -0.26 4.17 -0.26
CA CYS A 95 -0.37 3.34 -1.45
C CYS A 95 -0.73 1.90 -1.09
N GLY A 96 -0.12 1.34 -0.05
CA GLY A 96 -0.45 0.00 0.46
C GLY A 96 -1.90 -0.12 0.93
N ASP A 97 -2.41 0.90 1.64
CA ASP A 97 -3.81 0.94 2.09
C ASP A 97 -4.81 0.92 0.92
N VAL A 98 -4.42 1.44 -0.25
CA VAL A 98 -5.24 1.41 -1.47
C VAL A 98 -5.02 0.12 -2.25
N MET A 99 -3.78 -0.36 -2.38
CA MET A 99 -3.44 -1.50 -3.23
C MET A 99 -3.85 -2.85 -2.66
N LEU A 100 -3.63 -3.07 -1.35
CA LEU A 100 -3.90 -4.36 -0.72
C LEU A 100 -5.37 -4.80 -0.83
N PRO A 101 -6.37 -3.91 -0.70
CA PRO A 101 -7.78 -4.29 -0.86
C PRO A 101 -8.23 -4.52 -2.31
N ILE A 102 -7.42 -4.18 -3.32
CA ILE A 102 -7.77 -4.40 -4.73
C ILE A 102 -7.63 -5.90 -5.04
N PRO A 103 -8.60 -6.55 -5.71
CA PRO A 103 -8.47 -7.94 -6.14
C PRO A 103 -7.21 -8.16 -6.98
N SER A 104 -6.48 -9.26 -6.77
CA SER A 104 -5.18 -9.52 -7.41
C SER A 104 -5.23 -9.35 -8.94
N GLY A 105 -6.27 -9.91 -9.58
CA GLY A 105 -6.51 -9.82 -11.02
C GLY A 105 -6.74 -8.40 -11.56
N GLU A 106 -7.06 -7.42 -10.70
CA GLU A 106 -7.30 -6.01 -11.08
C GLU A 106 -6.07 -5.12 -10.83
N ARG A 107 -5.12 -5.54 -9.97
CA ARG A 107 -3.98 -4.70 -9.54
C ARG A 107 -3.11 -4.25 -10.69
N ARG A 108 -2.81 -5.14 -11.65
CA ARG A 108 -1.98 -4.79 -12.81
C ARG A 108 -2.62 -3.69 -13.65
N SER A 109 -3.92 -3.81 -13.95
CA SER A 109 -4.65 -2.77 -14.69
C SER A 109 -4.77 -1.47 -13.91
N PHE A 110 -4.91 -1.54 -12.58
CA PHE A 110 -4.93 -0.36 -11.73
C PHE A 110 -3.61 0.40 -11.80
N VAL A 111 -2.48 -0.30 -11.62
CA VAL A 111 -1.14 0.31 -11.67
C VAL A 111 -0.87 0.92 -13.03
N ALA A 112 -1.11 0.19 -14.14
CA ALA A 112 -0.87 0.70 -15.48
C ALA A 112 -1.69 1.98 -15.78
N ARG A 113 -2.93 2.05 -15.29
CA ARG A 113 -3.76 3.26 -15.44
C ARG A 113 -3.31 4.41 -14.56
N PHE A 114 -2.81 4.11 -13.35
CA PHE A 114 -2.27 5.11 -12.44
C PHE A 114 -0.96 5.69 -12.96
N GLU A 115 -0.05 4.87 -13.50
CA GLU A 115 1.22 5.29 -14.11
C GLU A 115 1.02 6.13 -15.38
N ALA A 116 -0.14 6.01 -16.03
CA ALA A 116 -0.49 6.82 -17.20
C ALA A 116 -1.03 8.23 -16.85
N LEU A 117 -1.23 8.52 -15.55
CA LEU A 117 -1.69 9.84 -15.12
C LEU A 117 -0.58 10.90 -15.24
N PRO A 118 -0.93 12.17 -15.52
CA PRO A 118 0.02 13.27 -15.43
C PRO A 118 0.63 13.40 -14.02
N ASP A 119 1.91 13.74 -13.93
CA ASP A 119 2.63 13.88 -12.65
C ASP A 119 1.92 14.82 -11.66
N GLY A 120 1.35 15.93 -12.14
CA GLY A 120 0.59 16.86 -11.31
C GLY A 120 -0.66 16.22 -10.67
N VAL A 121 -1.33 15.33 -11.39
CA VAL A 121 -2.47 14.55 -10.86
C VAL A 121 -1.99 13.58 -9.79
N VAL A 122 -0.90 12.84 -10.06
CA VAL A 122 -0.31 11.90 -9.10
C VAL A 122 0.11 12.63 -7.82
N GLN A 123 0.76 13.78 -7.93
CA GLN A 123 1.18 14.60 -6.80
C GLN A 123 -0.02 15.09 -5.97
N ALA A 124 -1.08 15.59 -6.62
CA ALA A 124 -2.32 16.00 -5.96
C ALA A 124 -2.97 14.84 -5.19
N MET A 125 -3.04 13.65 -5.81
CA MET A 125 -3.56 12.44 -5.18
C MET A 125 -2.74 12.04 -3.95
N MET A 126 -1.42 11.98 -4.07
CA MET A 126 -0.52 11.58 -2.98
C MET A 126 -0.56 12.56 -1.81
N THR A 127 -0.63 13.86 -2.11
CA THR A 127 -0.75 14.92 -1.11
C THR A 127 -2.04 14.78 -0.31
N GLU A 128 -3.18 14.61 -1.00
CA GLU A 128 -4.47 14.44 -0.34
C GLU A 128 -4.56 13.11 0.41
N LEU A 129 -3.99 12.01 -0.11
CA LEU A 129 -3.94 10.72 0.59
C LEU A 129 -3.15 10.78 1.91
N ALA A 130 -2.09 11.59 1.95
CA ALA A 130 -1.30 11.83 3.15
C ALA A 130 -1.93 12.86 4.11
N ASN A 131 -2.91 13.63 3.65
CA ASN A 131 -3.64 14.56 4.50
C ASN A 131 -4.61 13.80 5.41
N THR A 132 -4.38 13.89 6.72
CA THR A 132 -5.23 13.27 7.74
C THR A 132 -6.33 14.22 8.24
N ALA A 133 -6.26 15.50 7.90
CA ALA A 133 -7.23 16.50 8.33
C ALA A 133 -8.37 16.59 7.29
N THR A 134 -9.51 16.00 7.62
CA THR A 134 -10.74 16.19 6.83
C THR A 134 -11.78 16.89 7.66
N VAL A 135 -11.98 18.19 7.39
CA VAL A 135 -13.12 18.94 7.90
C VAL A 135 -14.28 18.75 6.94
N VAL A 136 -15.41 18.27 7.44
CA VAL A 136 -16.62 18.05 6.65
C VAL A 136 -17.73 18.95 7.18
N HIS A 137 -18.30 19.76 6.31
CA HIS A 137 -19.45 20.61 6.64
C HIS A 137 -20.76 19.88 6.34
N GLY A 138 -21.18 19.00 7.26
CA GLY A 138 -22.47 18.31 7.22
C GLY A 138 -22.48 16.97 6.48
N ARG A 139 -23.63 16.26 6.55
CA ARG A 139 -23.82 14.95 5.92
C ARG A 139 -24.31 15.11 4.48
N CYS A 140 -23.94 14.17 3.61
CA CYS A 140 -24.57 14.10 2.29
C CYS A 140 -26.05 13.79 2.43
N THR A 141 -26.88 14.43 1.61
CA THR A 141 -28.28 14.07 1.46
C THR A 141 -28.40 12.67 0.84
N GLU A 142 -29.52 11.98 1.08
CA GLU A 142 -29.74 10.67 0.44
C GLU A 142 -29.70 10.72 -1.09
N LYS A 143 -30.14 11.83 -1.69
CA LYS A 143 -30.03 12.03 -3.14
C LYS A 143 -28.58 12.01 -3.59
N GLN A 144 -27.70 12.73 -2.90
CA GLN A 144 -26.27 12.76 -3.21
C GLN A 144 -25.60 11.39 -3.02
N VAL A 145 -26.02 10.63 -2.00
CA VAL A 145 -25.56 9.24 -1.82
C VAL A 145 -26.02 8.36 -2.99
N ARG A 146 -27.29 8.48 -3.41
CA ARG A 146 -27.85 7.75 -4.57
C ARG A 146 -27.18 8.10 -5.90
N ASP A 147 -26.80 9.36 -6.09
CA ASP A 147 -26.11 9.79 -7.30
C ASP A 147 -24.68 9.23 -7.36
N ALA A 148 -23.98 9.18 -6.22
CA ALA A 148 -22.66 8.56 -6.11
C ALA A 148 -22.66 7.04 -6.36
N THR A 149 -23.81 6.38 -6.15
CA THR A 149 -23.98 4.94 -6.42
C THR A 149 -23.84 4.61 -7.92
N ARG A 150 -24.03 5.60 -8.80
CA ARG A 150 -24.00 5.44 -10.27
C ARG A 150 -22.60 5.57 -10.86
N ILE A 151 -21.62 6.03 -10.10
CA ILE A 151 -20.23 6.31 -10.55
C ILE A 151 -19.29 5.33 -9.84
N ASN A 152 -19.52 4.02 -10.05
CA ASN A 152 -18.71 2.91 -9.49
C ASN A 152 -18.54 2.87 -7.95
N GLY A 153 -19.37 3.60 -7.20
CA GLY A 153 -19.36 3.60 -5.71
C GLY A 153 -20.45 2.73 -5.07
N GLY A 154 -21.27 2.04 -5.87
CA GLY A 154 -22.49 1.42 -5.36
C GLY A 154 -22.27 0.29 -4.36
N SER A 155 -21.29 -0.56 -4.62
CA SER A 155 -20.90 -1.66 -3.74
C SER A 155 -20.42 -1.17 -2.37
N VAL A 156 -19.73 -0.03 -2.35
CA VAL A 156 -19.22 0.63 -1.13
C VAL A 156 -20.31 1.30 -0.31
N ILE A 157 -21.25 1.97 -0.97
CA ILE A 157 -22.36 2.62 -0.28
C ILE A 157 -23.22 1.58 0.44
N HIS A 158 -23.45 0.43 -0.20
CA HIS A 158 -24.18 -0.67 0.44
C HIS A 158 -23.46 -1.21 1.68
N GLU A 159 -22.13 -1.36 1.62
CA GLU A 159 -21.30 -1.78 2.74
C GLU A 159 -21.35 -0.80 3.92
N TRP A 160 -21.38 0.50 3.66
CA TRP A 160 -21.42 1.50 4.72
C TRP A 160 -22.79 1.65 5.39
N GLY A 161 -23.87 1.23 4.73
CA GLY A 161 -25.22 1.28 5.28
C GLY A 161 -25.58 2.67 5.80
N GLN A 162 -25.89 2.76 7.10
CA GLN A 162 -26.30 4.01 7.76
C GLN A 162 -25.18 5.07 7.87
N GLU A 163 -23.91 4.66 7.74
CA GLU A 163 -22.76 5.58 7.77
C GLU A 163 -22.47 6.20 6.39
N ALA A 164 -23.12 5.71 5.32
CA ALA A 164 -22.85 6.17 3.96
C ALA A 164 -22.96 7.69 3.77
N PRO A 165 -23.96 8.40 4.35
CA PRO A 165 -24.04 9.87 4.24
C PRO A 165 -22.82 10.62 4.78
N GLU A 166 -22.22 10.13 5.87
CA GLU A 166 -21.06 10.76 6.50
C GLU A 166 -19.78 10.43 5.74
N LYS A 167 -19.57 9.15 5.41
CA LYS A 167 -18.40 8.70 4.64
C LYS A 167 -18.37 9.33 3.25
N MET A 168 -19.52 9.43 2.57
CA MET A 168 -19.61 10.13 1.29
C MET A 168 -19.31 11.63 1.40
N ALA A 169 -19.68 12.26 2.51
CA ALA A 169 -19.35 13.67 2.72
C ALA A 169 -17.83 13.88 2.88
N ARG A 170 -17.13 12.97 3.57
CA ARG A 170 -15.66 12.94 3.62
C ARG A 170 -15.06 12.74 2.24
N VAL A 171 -15.48 11.70 1.52
CA VAL A 171 -15.02 11.40 0.16
C VAL A 171 -15.15 12.64 -0.73
N ARG A 172 -16.31 13.29 -0.74
CA ARG A 172 -16.54 14.49 -1.56
C ARG A 172 -15.64 15.65 -1.17
N ALA A 173 -15.49 15.93 0.13
CA ALA A 173 -14.61 16.99 0.59
C ALA A 173 -13.14 16.74 0.19
N ARG A 174 -12.68 15.49 0.25
CA ARG A 174 -11.32 15.12 -0.19
C ARG A 174 -11.14 15.22 -1.70
N LEU A 175 -12.11 14.73 -2.47
CA LEU A 175 -12.09 14.86 -3.93
C LEU A 175 -12.10 16.33 -4.35
N GLU A 176 -12.94 17.16 -3.74
CA GLU A 176 -12.99 18.60 -4.01
C GLU A 176 -11.64 19.28 -3.74
N ARG A 177 -10.99 19.00 -2.60
CA ARG A 177 -9.64 19.51 -2.32
C ARG A 177 -8.61 19.04 -3.35
N MET A 178 -8.65 17.76 -3.71
CA MET A 178 -7.75 17.19 -4.71
C MET A 178 -7.91 17.92 -6.06
N LEU A 179 -9.15 18.18 -6.48
CA LEU A 179 -9.46 18.94 -7.69
C LEU A 179 -8.98 20.39 -7.59
N MET A 180 -9.13 21.04 -6.43
CA MET A 180 -8.64 22.41 -6.19
C MET A 180 -7.11 22.54 -6.24
N THR A 181 -6.38 21.44 -6.05
CA THR A 181 -4.90 21.43 -6.14
C THR A 181 -4.38 21.16 -7.56
N MET A 182 -5.25 20.78 -8.50
CA MET A 182 -4.86 20.56 -9.89
C MET A 182 -4.79 21.91 -10.61
N GLU A 183 -3.67 22.16 -11.30
CA GLU A 183 -3.41 23.47 -11.93
C GLU A 183 -4.15 23.65 -13.25
N THR A 184 -4.49 22.55 -13.94
CA THR A 184 -5.07 22.60 -15.28
C THR A 184 -6.38 21.83 -15.38
N ASP A 185 -7.29 22.32 -16.23
CA ASP A 185 -8.54 21.60 -16.58
C ASP A 185 -8.25 20.22 -17.20
N ARG A 186 -7.11 20.07 -17.86
CA ARG A 186 -6.66 18.79 -18.42
C ARG A 186 -6.33 17.78 -17.33
N ASP A 187 -5.71 18.21 -16.24
CA ASP A 187 -5.40 17.34 -15.09
C ASP A 187 -6.69 16.88 -14.40
N VAL A 188 -7.64 17.81 -14.21
CA VAL A 188 -8.99 17.51 -13.71
C VAL A 188 -9.69 16.48 -14.59
N SER A 189 -9.69 16.68 -15.92
CA SER A 189 -10.29 15.72 -16.86
C SER A 189 -9.62 14.35 -16.78
N SER A 190 -8.28 14.31 -16.77
CA SER A 190 -7.50 13.07 -16.72
C SER A 190 -7.78 12.29 -15.43
N PHE A 191 -7.88 12.99 -14.31
CA PHE A 191 -8.27 12.38 -13.03
C PHE A 191 -9.69 11.81 -13.06
N MET A 192 -10.66 12.56 -13.58
CA MET A 192 -12.05 12.11 -13.64
C MET A 192 -12.23 10.92 -14.59
N ASP A 193 -11.52 10.89 -15.72
CA ASP A 193 -11.49 9.77 -16.66
C ASP A 193 -10.84 8.53 -16.03
N TRP A 194 -9.77 8.72 -15.25
CA TRP A 194 -9.14 7.65 -14.49
C TRP A 194 -10.09 7.08 -13.43
N LEU A 195 -10.69 7.94 -12.59
CA LEU A 195 -11.58 7.56 -11.50
C LEU A 195 -12.83 6.85 -12.00
N SER A 196 -13.45 7.35 -13.08
CA SER A 196 -14.65 6.77 -13.68
C SER A 196 -14.40 5.44 -14.40
N GLY A 197 -13.16 5.17 -14.81
CA GLY A 197 -12.79 3.91 -15.46
C GLY A 197 -12.17 2.86 -14.53
N LEU A 198 -12.17 3.08 -13.21
CA LEU A 198 -11.78 2.05 -12.24
C LEU A 198 -12.76 0.87 -12.27
N SER A 199 -12.23 -0.34 -12.11
CA SER A 199 -13.03 -1.53 -11.79
C SER A 199 -13.72 -1.39 -10.43
N ASP A 200 -14.75 -2.18 -10.14
CA ASP A 200 -15.48 -2.10 -8.87
C ASP A 200 -14.57 -2.35 -7.65
N GLY A 201 -13.65 -3.33 -7.74
CA GLY A 201 -12.68 -3.61 -6.69
C GLY A 201 -11.72 -2.44 -6.43
N ALA A 202 -11.17 -1.86 -7.50
CA ALA A 202 -10.29 -0.68 -7.42
C ALA A 202 -11.02 0.57 -6.90
N ALA A 203 -12.21 0.86 -7.44
CA ALA A 203 -13.03 1.98 -7.00
C ALA A 203 -13.36 1.85 -5.51
N ARG A 204 -13.73 0.64 -5.07
CA ARG A 204 -14.00 0.35 -3.66
C ARG A 204 -12.81 0.63 -2.76
N ALA A 205 -11.60 0.22 -3.15
CA ALA A 205 -10.40 0.47 -2.38
C ALA A 205 -10.09 1.98 -2.25
N VAL A 206 -10.18 2.73 -3.36
CA VAL A 206 -10.00 4.18 -3.38
C VAL A 206 -11.04 4.89 -2.51
N TYR A 207 -12.32 4.56 -2.66
CA TYR A 207 -13.39 5.18 -1.87
C TYR A 207 -13.27 4.90 -0.37
N ARG A 208 -12.88 3.68 0.02
CA ARG A 208 -12.59 3.36 1.43
C ARG A 208 -11.46 4.23 1.95
N LYS A 209 -10.40 4.43 1.17
CA LYS A 209 -9.28 5.25 1.59
C LYS A 209 -9.66 6.72 1.78
N LEU A 210 -10.49 7.25 0.87
CA LEU A 210 -10.98 8.63 0.95
C LEU A 210 -12.03 8.83 2.07
N ALA A 211 -12.71 7.77 2.51
CA ALA A 211 -13.70 7.85 3.58
C ALA A 211 -13.11 7.86 5.00
N GLN A 212 -11.82 7.53 5.14
CA GLN A 212 -11.08 7.62 6.42
C GLN A 212 -10.88 9.09 6.76
#